data_AF-A0A0B7HKF0-F1
#
_entry.id   AF-A0A0B7HKF0-F1
#
_cell.length_a   1.000
_cell.length_b   1.000
_cell.length_c   1.000
_cell.angle_alpha   90.00
_cell.angle_beta   90.00
_cell.angle_gamma   90.00
#
_symmetry.space_group_name_H-M   'P 1'
#
loop_
_entity.id
_entity.type
_entity.pdbx_description
1 polymer ?
#
loop_
_entity_poly.entity_id
_entity_poly.type
_entity_poly.pdbx_seq_one_letter_code
_entity_poly.pdbx_strand_id
1 'polypeptide(L)'
;MKIVKNIWVYYMLILFPLAGLFIGLKYLGMSSILFAVGIILYTTVYRSFIDRKRLYYKNILPEKGNYNRVIPAGFYARYFKELYLKP
;
A
#
# COMPACT_ATOMS: atom_id res chain seq x y z
N MET A 1 5.82 -12.58 -4.12
CA MET A 1 4.89 -13.10 -3.09
C MET A 1 3.49 -13.30 -3.67
N LYS A 2 3.18 -14.51 -4.17
CA LYS A 2 1.77 -14.90 -4.47
C LYS A 2 0.81 -14.70 -3.28
N ILE A 3 1.38 -14.59 -2.07
CA ILE A 3 0.70 -14.34 -0.79
C ILE A 3 -0.21 -13.10 -0.82
N VAL A 4 0.17 -12.01 -1.49
CA VAL A 4 -0.64 -10.76 -1.53
C VAL A 4 -1.94 -10.93 -2.34
N LYS A 5 -2.10 -12.05 -3.04
CA LYS A 5 -3.38 -12.45 -3.63
C LYS A 5 -4.42 -12.70 -2.54
N ASN A 6 -4.03 -13.22 -1.37
CA ASN A 6 -4.94 -13.39 -0.25
C ASN A 6 -5.32 -12.02 0.34
N ILE A 7 -6.63 -11.75 0.38
CA ILE A 7 -7.20 -10.50 0.87
C ILE A 7 -6.80 -10.19 2.32
N TRP A 8 -6.71 -11.20 3.19
CA TRP A 8 -6.34 -11.03 4.58
C TRP A 8 -4.88 -10.58 4.72
N VAL A 9 -3.98 -11.20 3.95
CA VAL A 9 -2.58 -10.81 3.99
C VAL A 9 -2.37 -9.42 3.41
N TYR A 10 -3.13 -9.07 2.36
CA TYR A 10 -3.13 -7.71 1.85
C TYR A 10 -3.58 -6.69 2.90
N TYR A 11 -4.65 -6.96 3.64
CA TYR A 11 -5.08 -6.07 4.72
C TYR A 11 -4.04 -5.96 5.83
N MET A 12 -3.44 -7.06 6.25
CA MET A 12 -2.37 -7.04 7.25
C MET A 12 -1.18 -6.20 6.78
N LEU A 13 -0.77 -6.32 5.51
CA LEU A 13 0.31 -5.53 4.95
C LEU A 13 -0.01 -4.03 4.90
N ILE A 14 -1.27 -3.63 4.73
CA ILE A 14 -1.67 -2.22 4.76
C ILE A 14 -1.80 -1.69 6.19
N LEU A 15 -2.44 -2.46 7.08
CA LEU A 15 -2.78 -2.02 8.43
C LEU A 15 -1.56 -2.02 9.36
N PHE A 16 -0.66 -2.99 9.25
CA PHE A 16 0.46 -3.13 10.18
C PHE A 16 1.43 -1.93 10.15
N PRO A 17 1.91 -1.45 8.98
CA PRO A 17 2.77 -0.27 8.94
C PRO A 17 2.07 1.00 9.39
N LEU A 18 0.77 1.12 9.08
CA LEU A 18 -0.04 2.26 9.51
C LEU A 18 -0.19 2.29 11.04
N ALA A 19 -0.51 1.14 11.65
CA ALA A 19 -0.54 0.99 13.09
C ALA A 19 0.81 1.30 13.72
N GLY A 20 1.92 0.86 13.10
CA GLY A 20 3.27 1.20 13.52
C GLY A 20 3.54 2.70 13.58
N LEU A 21 3.08 3.47 12.59
CA LEU A 21 3.20 4.94 12.60
C LEU A 21 2.42 5.57 13.75
N PHE A 22 1.19 5.12 14.01
CA PHE A 22 0.39 5.64 15.12
C PHE A 22 0.97 5.26 16.49
N ILE A 23 1.49 4.04 16.63
CA ILE A 23 2.18 3.59 17.83
C ILE A 23 3.45 4.43 18.05
N GLY A 24 4.21 4.70 16.98
CA GLY A 24 5.38 5.56 17.02
C GLY A 24 5.06 6.95 17.56
N LEU A 25 4.01 7.57 17.01
CA LEU A 25 3.53 8.89 17.44
C LEU A 25 3.11 8.91 18.92
N LYS A 26 2.35 7.90 19.35
CA LYS A 26 1.73 7.90 20.68
C LYS A 26 2.66 7.42 21.80
N TYR A 27 3.52 6.45 21.52
CA TYR A 27 4.25 5.71 22.56
C TYR A 27 5.78 5.75 22.42
N LEU A 28 6.32 6.09 21.25
CA LEU A 28 7.78 6.03 21.01
C LEU A 28 8.42 7.41 20.85
N GLY A 29 7.71 8.49 21.19
CA GLY A 29 8.23 9.86 21.11
C GLY A 29 8.50 10.35 19.68
N MET A 30 7.87 9.73 18.67
CA MET A 30 7.98 10.18 17.28
C MET A 30 7.40 11.59 17.14
N SER A 31 8.15 12.50 16.53
CA SER A 31 7.67 13.87 16.32
C SER A 31 6.54 13.92 15.29
N SER A 32 5.67 14.92 15.39
CA SER A 32 4.56 15.13 14.43
C SER A 32 5.07 15.29 12.99
N ILE A 33 6.25 15.88 12.81
CA ILE A 33 6.89 16.03 11.50
C ILE A 33 7.30 14.66 10.94
N LEU A 34 7.98 13.83 11.75
CA LEU A 34 8.36 12.47 11.34
C LEU A 34 7.14 11.61 11.04
N PHE A 35 6.08 11.74 11.84
CA PHE A 35 4.82 11.05 11.58
C PHE A 35 4.19 11.50 10.25
N ALA A 36 4.11 12.81 9.98
CA ALA A 36 3.56 13.34 8.74
C ALA A 36 4.36 12.86 7.51
N VAL A 37 5.69 12.92 7.56
CA VAL A 37 6.56 12.37 6.51
C VAL A 37 6.35 10.87 6.36
N GLY A 38 6.24 10.13 7.45
CA GLY A 38 5.96 8.70 7.46
C GLY A 38 4.63 8.35 6.78
N ILE A 39 3.57 9.11 7.05
CA ILE A 39 2.26 8.95 6.40
C ILE A 39 2.35 9.22 4.89
N ILE A 40 3.09 10.26 4.47
CA ILE A 40 3.30 10.57 3.06
C ILE A 40 4.03 9.42 2.36
N LEU A 41 5.14 8.93 2.93
CA LEU A 41 5.90 7.81 2.36
C LEU A 41 5.07 6.52 2.35
N TYR A 42 4.32 6.26 3.42
CA TYR A 42 3.43 5.10 3.50
C TYR A 42 2.37 5.13 2.40
N THR A 43 1.68 6.25 2.21
CA THR A 43 0.59 6.36 1.22
C THR A 43 1.10 6.39 -0.21
N THR A 44 2.20 7.10 -0.49
CA THR A 44 2.70 7.32 -1.85
C THR A 44 3.61 6.20 -2.34
N VAL A 45 4.48 5.66 -1.48
CA VAL A 45 5.48 4.64 -1.85
C VAL A 45 5.00 3.25 -1.46
N TYR A 46 4.83 3.00 -0.16
CA TYR A 46 4.59 1.66 0.34
C TYR A 46 3.23 1.10 -0.12
N ARG A 47 2.14 1.83 0.11
CA ARG A 47 0.78 1.41 -0.26
C ARG A 47 0.63 1.23 -1.76
N SER A 48 1.16 2.19 -2.54
CA SER A 48 1.22 2.09 -4.00
C SER A 48 1.94 0.82 -4.47
N PHE A 49 3.03 0.43 -3.81
CA PHE A 49 3.77 -0.78 -4.16
C PHE A 49 2.99 -2.07 -3.85
N ILE A 50 2.33 -2.13 -2.68
CA ILE A 50 1.51 -3.28 -2.28
C ILE A 50 0.28 -3.43 -3.20
N ASP A 51 -0.42 -2.34 -3.49
CA ASP A 51 -1.59 -2.32 -4.38
C ASP A 51 -1.22 -2.82 -5.78
N ARG A 52 -0.09 -2.35 -6.32
CA ARG A 52 0.41 -2.83 -7.61
C ARG A 52 0.71 -4.31 -7.60
N LYS A 53 1.43 -4.79 -6.58
CA LYS A 53 1.75 -6.21 -6.44
C LYS A 53 0.48 -7.06 -6.43
N ARG A 54 -0.55 -6.64 -5.69
CA ARG A 54 -1.82 -7.37 -5.64
C ARG A 54 -2.49 -7.42 -7.02
N LEU A 55 -2.60 -6.29 -7.71
CA LEU A 55 -3.20 -6.23 -9.05
C LEU A 55 -2.42 -7.07 -10.08
N TYR A 56 -1.10 -7.07 -9.98
CA TYR A 56 -0.24 -7.94 -10.77
C TYR A 56 -0.53 -9.43 -10.50
N TYR A 57 -0.58 -9.86 -9.23
CA TYR A 57 -0.92 -11.26 -8.89
C TYR A 57 -2.36 -11.66 -9.22
N LYS A 58 -3.24 -10.68 -9.44
CA LYS A 58 -4.59 -10.89 -9.97
C LYS A 58 -4.65 -10.88 -11.50
N ASN A 59 -3.51 -10.77 -12.19
CA ASN A 59 -3.41 -10.64 -13.65
C ASN A 59 -4.20 -9.45 -14.24
N ILE A 60 -4.46 -8.41 -13.43
CA ILE A 60 -5.16 -7.20 -13.86
C ILE A 60 -4.19 -6.20 -14.48
N LEU A 61 -2.95 -6.15 -13.98
CA LEU A 61 -1.87 -5.34 -14.53
C LEU A 61 -0.82 -6.26 -15.17
N PRO A 62 -0.40 -6.00 -16.43
CA PRO A 62 0.65 -6.77 -17.09
C PRO A 62 2.02 -6.59 -16.39
N GLU A 63 2.89 -7.59 -16.50
CA GLU A 63 4.18 -7.65 -15.79
C GLU A 63 5.24 -6.69 -16.35
N LYS A 64 5.18 -6.38 -17.65
CA LYS A 64 6.39 -6.10 -18.44
C LYS A 64 6.56 -4.66 -18.98
N GLY A 65 5.70 -3.72 -18.61
CA GLY A 65 5.76 -2.36 -19.18
C GLY A 65 6.14 -1.27 -18.18
N ASN A 66 7.43 -1.14 -17.80
CA ASN A 66 8.00 0.11 -17.26
C ASN A 66 7.15 0.90 -16.24
N TYR A 67 6.59 0.23 -15.24
CA TYR A 67 5.77 0.90 -14.22
C TYR A 67 6.60 1.58 -13.13
N ASN A 68 7.93 1.65 -13.22
CA ASN A 68 8.78 2.42 -12.30
C ASN A 68 8.49 3.94 -12.30
N ARG A 69 7.55 4.39 -13.13
CA ARG A 69 6.98 5.73 -13.04
C ARG A 69 6.22 5.85 -11.72
N VAL A 70 6.48 6.93 -11.00
CA VAL A 70 5.64 7.42 -9.89
C VAL A 70 4.21 7.41 -10.41
N ILE A 71 3.42 6.45 -9.94
CA ILE A 71 2.05 6.30 -10.40
C ILE A 71 1.25 7.47 -9.80
N PRO A 72 0.46 8.20 -10.61
CA PRO A 72 -0.31 9.34 -10.11
C PRO A 72 -1.16 8.93 -8.91
N ALA A 73 -1.16 9.77 -7.88
CA ALA A 73 -2.08 9.62 -6.76
C ALA A 73 -3.52 9.44 -7.32
N GLY A 74 -4.20 8.37 -6.90
CA GLY A 74 -5.55 8.04 -7.38
C GLY A 74 -5.62 7.02 -8.52
N PHE A 75 -4.51 6.63 -9.17
CA PHE A 75 -4.52 5.58 -10.20
C PHE A 75 -5.17 4.27 -9.73
N TYR A 76 -4.94 3.90 -8.47
CA TYR A 76 -5.45 2.67 -7.87
C TYR A 76 -6.91 2.76 -7.44
N ALA A 77 -7.50 3.97 -7.36
CA ALA A 77 -8.91 4.14 -7.03
C ALA A 77 -9.82 3.47 -8.07
N ARG A 78 -9.40 3.45 -9.35
CA ARG A 78 -10.12 2.73 -10.42
C ARG A 78 -10.22 1.22 -10.19
N TYR A 79 -9.30 0.67 -9.39
CA TYR A 79 -9.22 -0.75 -9.05
C TYR A 79 -9.67 -1.03 -7.61
N PHE A 80 -10.44 -0.12 -6.99
CA PHE A 80 -10.84 -0.26 -5.59
C PHE A 80 -11.56 -1.59 -5.34
N LYS A 81 -12.50 -1.99 -6.20
CA LYS A 81 -13.22 -3.25 -6.03
C LYS A 81 -12.27 -4.46 -6.12
N GLU A 82 -11.33 -4.40 -7.05
CA GLU A 82 -10.33 -5.44 -7.29
C GLU A 82 -9.33 -5.57 -6.14
N LEU A 83 -8.96 -4.43 -5.54
CA LEU A 83 -8.03 -4.35 -4.42
C LEU A 83 -8.68 -4.70 -3.09
N TYR A 84 -9.92 -4.29 -2.84
CA TYR A 84 -10.50 -4.33 -1.50
C TYR A 84 -11.72 -5.25 -1.36
N LEU A 85 -12.41 -5.65 -2.43
CA LEU A 85 -13.65 -6.42 -2.32
C LEU A 85 -13.56 -7.81 -2.94
N LYS A 86 -12.74 -7.98 -3.98
CA LYS A 86 -12.49 -9.29 -4.59
C LYS A 86 -11.39 -10.00 -3.80
N PRO A 87 -11.54 -11.29 -3.47
CA PRO A 87 -10.42 -12.09 -2.95
C PRO A 87 -9.25 -12.05 -3.94
#